data_AF-A0A8S2FT96-F1
#
_entry.id   AF-A0A8S2FT96-F1
#
_cell.length_a   1.000
_cell.length_b   1.000
_cell.length_c   1.000
_cell.angle_alpha   90.00
_cell.angle_beta   90.00
_cell.angle_gamma   90.00
#
_symmetry.space_group_name_H-M   'P 1'
#
loop_
_entity.id
_entity.type
_entity.pdbx_description
1 polymer ?
#
loop_
_entity_poly.entity_id
_entity_poly.type
_entity_poly.pdbx_seq_one_letter_code
_entity_poly.pdbx_strand_id
1 'polypeptide(L)'
;FLTENNIQSITPQTFNGLKNIKTLMLRANKLTYIKNDTFLDMDVLKTLSLHDNRIKCIQPGSFDRLRSLAALDLLSNPFVCNCHMKWLKDWLKQSKIVTGYPKCMSPTKLRNIPIVNLTDDDFVCDPSEVDECDVSYPTHCPKNCSCYNHVVRCSHAQLTKVPFIDMPVDTEELYVVNFSLYLDANDIQEIPSGIGRLTYLVRIDLSYNKLRSIPDRIFENLTRLETLILSYNKIQCIETASFKGLKNLRILSLHGNEISTIPEGSFNDLQALSHVALGGNPLYCDCNLGWLSSWIKTDYVEPGN
;
A
#
# COMPACT_ATOMS: atom_id res chain seq x y z
N PHE A 1 2.18 -25.69 21.77
CA PHE A 1 2.51 -24.77 22.87
C PHE A 1 3.71 -23.95 22.42
N LEU A 2 3.55 -22.62 22.28
CA LEU A 2 4.57 -21.69 21.79
C LEU A 2 4.89 -20.61 22.84
N THR A 3 4.69 -20.95 24.12
CA THR A 3 4.92 -20.07 25.26
C THR A 3 6.41 -19.76 25.44
N GLU A 4 6.75 -18.56 25.88
CA GLU A 4 8.15 -18.15 26.21
C GLU A 4 9.11 -18.28 25.02
N ASN A 5 8.69 -17.73 23.87
CA ASN A 5 9.49 -17.69 22.66
C ASN A 5 9.80 -16.24 22.23
N ASN A 6 10.53 -16.08 21.13
CA ASN A 6 10.89 -14.77 20.57
C ASN A 6 9.99 -14.35 19.39
N ILE A 7 8.74 -14.83 19.34
CA ILE A 7 7.85 -14.59 18.20
C ILE A 7 7.43 -13.11 18.19
N GLN A 8 7.73 -12.41 17.09
CA GLN A 8 7.45 -10.97 16.93
C GLN A 8 6.21 -10.70 16.09
N SER A 9 5.90 -11.58 15.15
CA SER A 9 4.72 -11.49 14.29
C SER A 9 4.18 -12.89 14.00
N ILE A 10 2.88 -12.95 13.71
CA ILE A 10 2.19 -14.17 13.31
C ILE A 10 1.39 -13.82 12.05
N THR A 11 1.52 -14.65 11.04
CA THR A 11 0.82 -14.51 9.76
C THR A 11 -0.25 -15.60 9.63
N PRO A 12 -1.27 -15.42 8.79
CA PRO A 12 -2.26 -16.48 8.52
C PRO A 12 -1.59 -17.81 8.10
N GLN A 13 -0.47 -17.71 7.37
CA GLN A 13 0.30 -18.86 6.90
C GLN A 13 1.03 -19.59 8.02
N THR A 14 1.31 -18.91 9.15
CA THR A 14 1.98 -19.52 10.32
C THR A 14 1.21 -20.73 10.86
N PHE A 15 -0.12 -20.73 10.72
CA PHE A 15 -0.98 -21.82 11.17
C PHE A 15 -1.57 -22.65 10.02
N ASN A 16 -1.09 -22.46 8.80
CA ASN A 16 -1.58 -23.21 7.66
C ASN A 16 -1.34 -24.72 7.86
N GLY A 17 -2.35 -25.53 7.60
CA GLY A 17 -2.34 -26.98 7.86
C GLY A 17 -2.60 -27.37 9.32
N LEU A 18 -2.59 -26.45 10.29
CA LEU A 18 -2.82 -26.72 11.72
C LEU A 18 -4.31 -26.71 12.11
N LYS A 19 -5.17 -27.26 11.26
CA LYS A 19 -6.64 -27.18 11.36
C LYS A 19 -7.28 -27.88 12.57
N ASN A 20 -6.49 -28.65 13.34
CA ASN A 20 -6.99 -29.42 14.48
C ASN A 20 -6.53 -28.87 15.84
N ILE A 21 -5.83 -27.73 15.88
CA ILE A 21 -5.36 -27.15 17.13
C ILE A 21 -6.55 -26.62 17.93
N LYS A 22 -6.74 -27.18 19.14
CA LYS A 22 -7.75 -26.75 20.10
C LYS A 22 -7.21 -25.75 21.13
N THR A 23 -5.90 -25.72 21.34
CA THR A 23 -5.25 -24.88 22.35
C THR A 23 -4.00 -24.25 21.75
N LEU A 24 -3.99 -22.92 21.66
CA LEU A 24 -2.88 -22.13 21.16
C LEU A 24 -2.39 -21.18 22.26
N MET A 25 -1.23 -21.50 22.82
CA MET A 25 -0.57 -20.71 23.85
C MET A 25 0.58 -19.93 23.21
N LEU A 26 0.43 -18.61 23.11
CA LEU A 26 1.41 -17.64 22.61
C LEU A 26 1.89 -16.71 23.72
N ARG A 27 1.73 -17.12 24.98
CA ARG A 27 2.07 -16.33 26.16
C ARG A 27 3.57 -16.02 26.21
N ALA A 28 3.95 -14.88 26.78
CA ALA A 28 5.35 -14.50 27.00
C ALA A 28 6.16 -14.50 25.68
N ASN A 29 5.65 -13.78 24.67
CA ASN A 29 6.31 -13.58 23.38
C ASN A 29 6.51 -12.07 23.12
N LYS A 30 6.81 -11.70 21.87
CA LYS A 30 7.10 -10.31 21.46
C LYS A 30 6.12 -9.78 20.42
N LEU A 31 4.90 -10.33 20.36
CA LEU A 31 3.88 -9.90 19.41
C LEU A 31 3.51 -8.44 19.65
N THR A 32 3.45 -7.63 18.59
CA THR A 32 3.18 -6.18 18.69
C THR A 32 1.77 -5.79 18.21
N TYR A 33 1.16 -6.58 17.33
CA TYR A 33 -0.20 -6.38 16.82
C TYR A 33 -0.81 -7.72 16.40
N ILE A 34 -2.12 -7.74 16.19
CA ILE A 34 -2.86 -8.89 15.64
C ILE A 34 -3.70 -8.41 14.45
N LYS A 35 -3.56 -9.08 13.30
CA LYS A 35 -4.31 -8.76 12.08
C LYS A 35 -5.63 -9.52 12.01
N ASN A 36 -6.57 -8.98 11.25
CA ASN A 36 -7.89 -9.57 11.06
C ASN A 36 -7.85 -10.96 10.41
N ASP A 37 -6.78 -11.25 9.67
CA ASP A 37 -6.58 -12.50 8.95
C ASP A 37 -5.76 -13.55 9.75
N THR A 38 -5.20 -13.17 10.90
CA THR A 38 -4.22 -14.00 11.66
C THR A 38 -4.78 -15.37 12.03
N PHE A 39 -6.08 -15.48 12.29
CA PHE A 39 -6.73 -16.70 12.78
C PHE A 39 -7.81 -17.26 11.83
N LEU A 40 -7.74 -16.95 10.52
CA LEU A 40 -8.80 -17.29 9.55
C LEU A 40 -9.19 -18.78 9.55
N ASP A 41 -8.21 -19.68 9.64
CA ASP A 41 -8.39 -21.13 9.53
C ASP A 41 -8.48 -21.86 10.89
N MET A 42 -8.74 -21.13 11.99
CA MET A 42 -8.72 -21.66 13.36
C MET A 42 -10.12 -21.82 13.99
N ASP A 43 -11.09 -22.32 13.24
CA ASP A 43 -12.51 -22.43 13.63
C ASP A 43 -12.77 -23.40 14.80
N VAL A 44 -11.91 -24.41 14.97
CA VAL A 44 -11.98 -25.41 16.06
C VAL A 44 -11.22 -25.02 17.33
N LEU A 45 -10.53 -23.87 17.33
CA LEU A 45 -9.72 -23.43 18.46
C LEU A 45 -10.62 -23.11 19.67
N LYS A 46 -10.30 -23.72 20.81
CA LYS A 46 -11.06 -23.56 22.07
C LYS A 46 -10.40 -22.62 23.06
N THR A 47 -9.07 -22.55 23.06
CA THR A 47 -8.31 -21.75 24.01
C THR A 47 -7.19 -21.01 23.30
N LEU A 48 -7.16 -19.69 23.47
CA LEU A 48 -6.11 -18.81 22.95
C LEU A 48 -5.53 -17.97 24.09
N SER A 49 -4.21 -17.99 24.25
CA SER A 49 -3.53 -17.09 25.20
C SER A 49 -2.55 -16.20 24.46
N LEU A 50 -2.81 -14.90 24.47
CA LEU A 50 -1.93 -13.83 24.02
C LEU A 50 -1.31 -13.04 25.19
N HIS A 51 -1.46 -13.57 26.41
CA HIS A 51 -0.91 -13.00 27.64
C HIS A 51 0.56 -12.62 27.55
N ASP A 52 0.97 -11.52 28.19
CA ASP A 52 2.38 -11.12 28.32
C ASP A 52 3.07 -11.05 26.95
N ASN A 53 2.54 -10.18 26.11
CA ASN A 53 3.12 -9.83 24.82
C ASN A 53 3.30 -8.30 24.78
N ARG A 54 3.64 -7.78 23.61
CA ARG A 54 3.78 -6.33 23.36
C ARG A 54 2.63 -5.80 22.50
N ILE A 55 1.47 -6.46 22.54
CA ILE A 55 0.35 -6.16 21.65
C ILE A 55 -0.19 -4.79 22.00
N LYS A 56 -0.03 -3.86 21.06
CA LYS A 56 -0.56 -2.51 21.16
C LYS A 56 -1.99 -2.46 20.65
N CYS A 57 -2.36 -3.34 19.72
CA CYS A 57 -3.71 -3.38 19.18
C CYS A 57 -4.02 -4.63 18.36
N ILE A 58 -5.31 -4.78 18.09
CA ILE A 58 -5.93 -5.93 17.43
C ILE A 58 -6.91 -5.36 16.41
N GLN A 59 -6.81 -5.80 15.15
CA GLN A 59 -7.68 -5.31 14.09
C GLN A 59 -9.11 -5.83 14.22
N PRO A 60 -10.13 -5.06 13.76
CA PRO A 60 -11.50 -5.53 13.72
C PRO A 60 -11.64 -6.85 12.96
N GLY A 61 -12.42 -7.78 13.51
CA GLY A 61 -12.70 -9.07 12.90
C GLY A 61 -11.66 -10.17 13.15
N SER A 62 -10.56 -9.87 13.85
CA SER A 62 -9.51 -10.85 14.17
C SER A 62 -10.02 -12.11 14.90
N PHE A 63 -11.16 -12.02 15.58
CA PHE A 63 -11.73 -13.13 16.35
C PHE A 63 -13.00 -13.75 15.73
N ASP A 64 -13.48 -13.22 14.61
CA ASP A 64 -14.79 -13.60 14.05
C ASP A 64 -14.86 -15.07 13.58
N ARG A 65 -13.71 -15.62 13.18
CA ARG A 65 -13.59 -17.01 12.73
C ARG A 65 -13.42 -18.01 13.86
N LEU A 66 -13.11 -17.56 15.08
CA LEU A 66 -12.86 -18.40 16.24
C LEU A 66 -14.16 -18.89 16.90
N ARG A 67 -15.00 -19.59 16.13
CA ARG A 67 -16.38 -19.98 16.52
C ARG A 67 -16.44 -20.93 17.73
N SER A 68 -15.38 -21.71 17.94
CA SER A 68 -15.30 -22.67 19.05
C SER A 68 -14.59 -22.11 20.30
N LEU A 69 -14.20 -20.83 20.29
CA LEU A 69 -13.37 -20.25 21.34
C LEU A 69 -14.15 -20.13 22.63
N ALA A 70 -13.63 -20.74 23.69
CA ALA A 70 -14.22 -20.76 25.01
C ALA A 70 -13.40 -19.98 26.05
N ALA A 71 -12.11 -19.76 25.79
CA ALA A 71 -11.22 -19.02 26.67
C ALA A 71 -10.19 -18.19 25.87
N LEU A 72 -10.10 -16.90 26.19
CA LEU A 72 -9.16 -15.95 25.62
C LEU A 72 -8.45 -15.15 26.72
N ASP A 73 -7.11 -15.19 26.75
CA ASP A 73 -6.31 -14.35 27.66
C ASP A 73 -5.58 -13.26 26.87
N LEU A 74 -5.90 -12.00 27.16
CA LEU A 74 -5.31 -10.80 26.56
C LEU A 74 -4.51 -9.96 27.57
N LEU A 75 -4.37 -10.43 28.82
CA LEU A 75 -3.77 -9.64 29.89
C LEU A 75 -2.28 -9.37 29.66
N SER A 76 -1.74 -8.38 30.36
CA SER A 76 -0.32 -7.99 30.25
C SER A 76 0.09 -7.64 28.80
N ASN A 77 -0.70 -6.78 28.16
CA ASN A 77 -0.38 -6.21 26.85
C ASN A 77 -0.52 -4.68 26.89
N PRO A 78 0.38 -3.93 26.24
CA PRO A 78 0.40 -2.47 26.25
C PRO A 78 -0.59 -1.86 25.25
N PHE A 79 -1.90 -2.10 25.41
CA PHE A 79 -2.91 -1.63 24.44
C PHE A 79 -2.95 -0.10 24.30
N VAL A 80 -3.05 0.37 23.06
CA VAL A 80 -3.23 1.78 22.68
C VAL A 80 -4.72 2.01 22.36
N CYS A 81 -5.43 2.66 23.26
CA CYS A 81 -6.88 2.86 23.16
C CYS A 81 -7.22 4.14 22.39
N ASN A 82 -6.99 4.10 21.08
CA ASN A 82 -7.34 5.12 20.11
C ASN A 82 -8.61 4.73 19.31
N CYS A 83 -9.02 5.52 18.31
CA CYS A 83 -10.23 5.24 17.52
C CYS A 83 -10.26 3.84 16.86
N HIS A 84 -9.12 3.21 16.58
CA HIS A 84 -9.04 1.88 15.97
C HIS A 84 -9.35 0.74 16.96
N MET A 85 -9.33 0.99 18.27
CA MET A 85 -9.58 -0.02 19.31
C MET A 85 -11.00 0.01 19.88
N LYS A 86 -11.86 0.92 19.39
CA LYS A 86 -13.26 1.04 19.83
C LYS A 86 -14.03 -0.27 19.71
N TRP A 87 -13.87 -0.98 18.60
CA TRP A 87 -14.55 -2.26 18.35
C TRP A 87 -14.25 -3.30 19.44
N LEU A 88 -13.02 -3.31 19.96
CA LEU A 88 -12.60 -4.29 20.96
C LEU A 88 -13.32 -4.06 22.28
N LYS A 89 -13.60 -2.81 22.66
CA LYS A 89 -14.46 -2.50 23.82
C LYS A 89 -15.84 -3.14 23.66
N ASP A 90 -16.48 -2.94 22.52
CA ASP A 90 -17.82 -3.49 22.27
C ASP A 90 -17.81 -5.02 22.24
N TRP A 91 -16.79 -5.60 21.62
CA TRP A 91 -16.59 -7.05 21.60
C TRP A 91 -16.36 -7.61 23.01
N LEU A 92 -15.51 -6.97 23.82
CA LEU A 92 -15.24 -7.37 25.22
C LEU A 92 -16.49 -7.28 26.11
N LYS A 93 -17.37 -6.30 25.90
CA LYS A 93 -18.64 -6.20 26.64
C LYS A 93 -19.57 -7.39 26.37
N GLN A 94 -19.57 -7.89 25.14
CA GLN A 94 -20.44 -9.00 24.72
C GLN A 94 -19.80 -10.36 24.99
N SER A 95 -18.47 -10.41 25.01
CA SER A 95 -17.68 -11.62 25.16
C SER A 95 -17.58 -12.09 26.61
N LYS A 96 -18.05 -13.31 26.89
CA LYS A 96 -17.91 -13.95 28.21
C LYS A 96 -16.69 -14.87 28.31
N ILE A 97 -15.88 -14.93 27.26
CA ILE A 97 -14.77 -15.89 27.14
C ILE A 97 -13.41 -15.27 27.53
N VAL A 98 -13.35 -13.97 27.77
CA VAL A 98 -12.10 -13.28 28.12
C VAL A 98 -11.81 -13.39 29.61
N THR A 99 -10.59 -13.78 29.95
CA THR A 99 -10.13 -13.83 31.34
C THR A 99 -9.68 -12.45 31.81
N GLY A 100 -10.25 -11.97 32.92
CA GLY A 100 -9.89 -10.69 33.52
C GLY A 100 -10.33 -9.48 32.69
N TYR A 101 -9.67 -8.35 32.90
CA TYR A 101 -10.01 -7.07 32.28
C TYR A 101 -8.78 -6.46 31.60
N PRO A 102 -8.62 -6.62 30.28
CA PRO A 102 -7.58 -5.93 29.51
C PRO A 102 -7.64 -4.42 29.73
N LYS A 103 -6.49 -3.78 29.91
CA LYS A 103 -6.37 -2.36 30.26
C LYS A 103 -5.60 -1.60 29.18
N CYS A 104 -5.92 -0.34 29.00
CA CYS A 104 -5.15 0.56 28.16
C CYS A 104 -3.81 0.90 28.82
N MET A 105 -2.77 1.05 28.02
CA MET A 105 -1.48 1.63 28.42
C MET A 105 -1.30 3.05 27.86
N SER A 106 -1.88 3.31 26.69
CA SER A 106 -1.88 4.59 25.98
C SER A 106 -3.30 4.92 25.50
N PRO A 107 -3.67 6.21 25.31
CA PRO A 107 -2.95 7.41 25.72
C PRO A 107 -2.78 7.50 27.24
N THR A 108 -1.86 8.35 27.70
CA THR A 108 -1.50 8.48 29.14
C THR A 108 -2.71 8.72 30.04
N LYS A 109 -3.72 9.44 29.55
CA LYS A 109 -4.98 9.71 30.25
C LYS A 109 -5.82 8.45 30.52
N LEU A 110 -5.72 7.45 29.64
CA LEU A 110 -6.48 6.20 29.74
C LEU A 110 -5.67 5.06 30.37
N ARG A 111 -4.43 5.33 30.77
CA ARG A 111 -3.51 4.31 31.29
C ARG A 111 -4.10 3.59 32.50
N ASN A 112 -4.00 2.26 32.48
CA ASN A 112 -4.52 1.31 33.46
C ASN A 112 -6.05 1.25 33.60
N ILE A 113 -6.81 1.94 32.73
CA ILE A 113 -8.27 1.83 32.70
C ILE A 113 -8.66 0.56 31.92
N PRO A 114 -9.53 -0.31 32.45
CA PRO A 114 -10.09 -1.42 31.71
C PRO A 114 -10.77 -0.96 30.43
N ILE A 115 -10.44 -1.57 29.29
CA ILE A 115 -10.97 -1.18 27.96
C ILE A 115 -12.50 -1.16 28.00
N VAL A 116 -13.12 -2.17 28.61
CA VAL A 116 -14.58 -2.32 28.73
C VAL A 116 -15.29 -1.16 29.44
N ASN A 117 -14.58 -0.40 30.28
CA ASN A 117 -15.12 0.72 31.05
C ASN A 117 -15.06 2.06 30.31
N LEU A 118 -14.39 2.13 29.17
CA LEU A 118 -14.29 3.34 28.37
C LEU A 118 -15.61 3.67 27.66
N THR A 119 -15.82 4.95 27.37
CA THR A 119 -16.89 5.48 26.54
C THR A 119 -16.45 5.55 25.08
N ASP A 120 -17.40 5.75 24.16
CA ASP A 120 -17.09 5.88 22.74
C ASP A 120 -16.22 7.10 22.43
N ASP A 121 -16.40 8.18 23.18
CA ASP A 121 -15.70 9.44 23.00
C ASP A 121 -14.24 9.39 23.51
N ASP A 122 -13.88 8.37 24.29
CA ASP A 122 -12.50 8.16 24.75
C ASP A 122 -11.58 7.63 23.62
N PHE A 123 -12.16 7.00 22.59
CA PHE A 123 -11.41 6.41 21.48
C PHE A 123 -11.23 7.42 20.34
N VAL A 124 -10.25 8.31 20.50
CA VAL A 124 -9.91 9.35 19.51
C VAL A 124 -8.59 9.01 18.83
N CYS A 125 -8.49 9.29 17.52
CA CYS A 125 -7.22 9.24 16.80
C CYS A 125 -6.70 10.65 16.58
N ASP A 126 -5.41 10.86 16.88
CA ASP A 126 -4.69 12.04 16.45
C ASP A 126 -4.18 11.80 15.02
N PRO A 127 -4.56 12.63 14.04
CA PRO A 127 -4.05 12.51 12.66
C PRO A 127 -2.53 12.67 12.53
N SER A 128 -1.85 13.14 13.58
CA SER A 128 -0.40 13.30 13.64
C SER A 128 0.34 12.13 14.29
N GLU A 129 -0.36 11.20 14.94
CA GLU A 129 0.23 9.99 15.50
C GLU A 129 0.18 8.86 14.47
N VAL A 130 1.29 8.12 14.33
CA VAL A 130 1.37 6.97 13.42
C VAL A 130 0.47 5.85 13.97
N ASP A 131 -0.46 5.34 13.16
CA ASP A 131 -1.31 4.21 13.55
C ASP A 131 -0.48 2.93 13.66
N GLU A 132 -0.16 2.55 14.90
CA GLU A 132 0.65 1.37 15.22
C GLU A 132 -0.07 0.04 14.93
N CYS A 133 -1.34 0.08 14.50
CA CYS A 133 -2.21 -1.07 14.25
C CYS A 133 -2.37 -1.43 12.78
N ASP A 134 -1.91 -0.57 11.89
CA ASP A 134 -2.01 -0.75 10.46
C ASP A 134 -0.67 -1.21 9.90
N VAL A 135 -0.45 -2.54 9.89
CA VAL A 135 0.79 -3.15 9.41
C VAL A 135 0.58 -3.91 8.09
N SER A 136 -0.40 -3.48 7.31
CA SER A 136 -0.60 -3.92 5.93
C SER A 136 -1.44 -2.87 5.22
N TYR A 137 -0.95 -2.40 4.07
CA TYR A 137 -1.57 -1.43 3.15
C TYR A 137 -1.17 0.02 3.43
N PRO A 138 -1.15 0.91 2.41
CA PRO A 138 -0.46 2.17 2.52
C PRO A 138 -1.15 3.01 3.58
N THR A 139 -0.42 3.21 4.67
CA THR A 139 -0.91 3.59 6.01
C THR A 139 -1.56 4.98 6.08
N HIS A 140 -1.64 5.68 4.96
CA HIS A 140 -2.52 6.83 4.79
C HIS A 140 -3.06 6.78 3.37
N CYS A 141 -4.28 6.27 3.17
CA CYS A 141 -4.96 6.54 1.92
C CYS A 141 -5.08 8.07 1.79
N PRO A 142 -4.52 8.70 0.74
CA PRO A 142 -4.47 10.14 0.72
C PRO A 142 -5.88 10.72 0.79
N LYS A 143 -6.03 11.87 1.43
CA LYS A 143 -7.34 12.53 1.54
C LYS A 143 -7.92 12.74 0.14
N ASN A 144 -9.20 12.42 -0.05
CA ASN A 144 -9.93 12.41 -1.33
C ASN A 144 -9.54 11.27 -2.30
N CYS A 145 -8.72 10.31 -1.86
CA CYS A 145 -8.47 9.09 -2.60
C CYS A 145 -9.25 7.90 -2.02
N SER A 146 -9.42 6.86 -2.84
CA SER A 146 -9.91 5.56 -2.42
C SER A 146 -8.81 4.53 -2.60
N CYS A 147 -8.59 3.72 -1.56
CA CYS A 147 -7.57 2.69 -1.56
C CYS A 147 -8.25 1.36 -1.28
N TYR A 148 -8.15 0.45 -2.24
CA TYR A 148 -8.74 -0.89 -2.13
C TYR A 148 -7.76 -1.92 -2.68
N ASN A 149 -7.43 -2.92 -1.88
CA ASN A 149 -6.37 -3.89 -2.14
C ASN A 149 -5.04 -3.17 -2.46
N HIS A 150 -4.55 -3.33 -3.69
CA HIS A 150 -3.28 -2.77 -4.19
C HIS A 150 -3.50 -1.63 -5.17
N VAL A 151 -4.71 -1.06 -5.17
CA VAL A 151 -5.10 0.02 -6.07
C VAL A 151 -5.36 1.27 -5.26
N VAL A 152 -4.62 2.33 -5.58
CA VAL A 152 -4.82 3.69 -5.05
C VAL A 152 -5.45 4.53 -6.16
N ARG A 153 -6.69 4.97 -5.96
CA ARG A 153 -7.41 5.85 -6.91
C ARG A 153 -7.61 7.23 -6.31
N CYS A 154 -6.94 8.20 -6.89
CA CYS A 154 -6.98 9.61 -6.57
C CYS A 154 -7.52 10.45 -7.74
N SER A 155 -8.29 9.85 -8.63
CA SER A 155 -8.82 10.51 -9.81
C SER A 155 -9.77 11.64 -9.42
N HIS A 156 -9.67 12.82 -10.03
CA HIS A 156 -10.53 13.98 -9.72
C HIS A 156 -10.46 14.45 -8.25
N ALA A 157 -9.37 14.16 -7.55
CA ALA A 157 -9.20 14.49 -6.13
C ALA A 157 -8.71 15.94 -5.87
N GLN A 158 -8.60 16.76 -6.93
CA GLN A 158 -8.14 18.16 -6.90
C GLN A 158 -6.70 18.30 -6.35
N LEU A 159 -5.86 17.31 -6.66
CA LEU A 159 -4.49 17.26 -6.16
C LEU A 159 -3.59 18.19 -6.97
N THR A 160 -2.80 19.03 -6.30
CA THR A 160 -1.78 19.86 -6.94
C THR A 160 -0.38 19.23 -6.94
N LYS A 161 -0.22 18.15 -6.16
CA LYS A 161 1.00 17.36 -6.01
C LYS A 161 0.65 15.88 -5.87
N VAL A 162 1.57 15.01 -6.28
CA VAL A 162 1.47 13.58 -5.97
C VAL A 162 1.51 13.40 -4.44
N PRO A 163 0.53 12.71 -3.83
CA PRO A 163 0.49 12.54 -2.39
C PRO A 163 1.61 11.63 -1.91
N PHE A 164 2.01 11.78 -0.64
CA PHE A 164 2.90 10.81 -0.02
C PHE A 164 2.16 9.47 0.14
N ILE A 165 2.72 8.40 -0.41
CA ILE A 165 2.15 7.05 -0.33
C ILE A 165 3.21 6.17 0.31
N ASP A 166 2.94 5.70 1.53
CA ASP A 166 3.82 4.78 2.24
C ASP A 166 3.50 3.35 1.79
N MET A 167 4.09 2.89 0.69
CA MET A 167 3.97 1.49 0.27
C MET A 167 4.98 0.63 1.03
N PRO A 168 4.62 -0.60 1.45
CA PRO A 168 5.55 -1.48 2.15
C PRO A 168 6.79 -1.69 1.29
N VAL A 169 7.92 -1.16 1.76
CA VAL A 169 9.19 -1.12 1.03
C VAL A 169 9.81 -2.52 0.95
N ASP A 170 9.53 -3.39 1.92
CA ASP A 170 10.07 -4.72 2.01
C ASP A 170 9.01 -5.71 2.53
N THR A 171 8.38 -6.46 1.62
CA THR A 171 7.86 -7.78 1.97
C THR A 171 8.72 -8.78 1.22
N GLU A 172 9.80 -9.19 1.86
CA GLU A 172 10.54 -10.38 1.43
C GLU A 172 9.55 -11.54 1.26
N GLU A 173 9.54 -12.10 0.06
CA GLU A 173 9.09 -13.45 -0.29
C GLU A 173 7.65 -13.86 0.11
N LEU A 174 6.73 -13.81 -0.87
CA LEU A 174 5.88 -14.93 -1.34
C LEU A 174 4.57 -14.46 -2.02
N TYR A 175 4.27 -13.16 -2.00
CA TYR A 175 3.21 -12.57 -2.82
C TYR A 175 3.77 -11.41 -3.65
N VAL A 176 3.96 -11.63 -4.95
CA VAL A 176 4.20 -10.53 -5.90
C VAL A 176 2.91 -9.73 -5.96
N VAL A 177 2.86 -8.65 -5.19
CA VAL A 177 1.74 -7.75 -5.17
C VAL A 177 1.95 -6.66 -6.22
N ASN A 178 1.02 -6.55 -7.16
CA ASN A 178 1.04 -5.52 -8.20
C ASN A 178 0.27 -4.28 -7.73
N PHE A 179 0.98 -3.17 -7.51
CA PHE A 179 0.33 -1.92 -7.14
C PHE A 179 -0.03 -1.07 -8.37
N SER A 180 -1.22 -0.47 -8.34
CA SER A 180 -1.69 0.46 -9.37
C SER A 180 -2.04 1.80 -8.75
N LEU A 181 -1.48 2.88 -9.30
CA LEU A 181 -1.69 4.25 -8.86
C LEU A 181 -2.39 5.05 -9.95
N TYR A 182 -3.59 5.54 -9.64
CA TYR A 182 -4.39 6.39 -10.52
C TYR A 182 -4.45 7.80 -9.94
N LEU A 183 -3.86 8.76 -10.65
CA LEU A 183 -3.76 10.18 -10.32
C LEU A 183 -4.33 11.06 -11.45
N ASP A 184 -5.16 10.47 -12.33
CA ASP A 184 -5.73 11.15 -13.49
C ASP A 184 -6.69 12.29 -13.11
N ALA A 185 -6.82 13.26 -14.01
CA ALA A 185 -7.73 14.40 -13.84
C ALA A 185 -7.50 15.19 -12.54
N ASN A 186 -6.26 15.65 -12.34
CA ASN A 186 -5.84 16.47 -11.21
C ASN A 186 -5.08 17.73 -11.70
N ASP A 187 -4.53 18.51 -10.79
CA ASP A 187 -3.77 19.73 -11.05
C ASP A 187 -2.25 19.56 -10.79
N ILE A 188 -1.74 18.34 -10.92
CA ILE A 188 -0.34 17.99 -10.60
C ILE A 188 0.60 18.60 -11.64
N GLN A 189 1.60 19.35 -11.17
CA GLN A 189 2.55 20.07 -12.03
C GLN A 189 3.92 19.40 -12.16
N GLU A 190 4.28 18.54 -11.20
CA GLU A 190 5.58 17.88 -11.14
C GLU A 190 5.46 16.44 -10.61
N ILE A 191 6.35 15.56 -11.10
CA ILE A 191 6.53 14.21 -10.56
C ILE A 191 7.58 14.30 -9.44
N PRO A 192 7.28 13.87 -8.21
CA PRO A 192 8.24 13.98 -7.12
C PRO A 192 9.39 12.98 -7.30
N SER A 193 10.61 13.38 -6.93
CA SER A 193 11.81 12.51 -6.95
C SER A 193 11.63 11.22 -6.14
N GLY A 194 10.76 11.24 -5.13
CA GLY A 194 10.42 10.07 -4.31
C GLY A 194 9.60 8.98 -5.02
N ILE A 195 9.07 9.23 -6.22
CA ILE A 195 8.23 8.24 -6.92
C ILE A 195 8.98 6.92 -7.18
N GLY A 196 10.29 6.99 -7.43
CA GLY A 196 11.15 5.82 -7.65
C GLY A 196 11.27 4.89 -6.45
N ARG A 197 10.83 5.30 -5.25
CA ARG A 197 10.79 4.44 -4.07
C ARG A 197 9.64 3.42 -4.10
N LEU A 198 8.65 3.62 -4.96
CA LEU A 198 7.46 2.78 -5.08
C LEU A 198 7.71 1.59 -6.03
N THR A 199 8.72 0.78 -5.73
CA THR A 199 9.28 -0.26 -6.62
C THR A 199 8.31 -1.38 -7.02
N TYR A 200 7.18 -1.50 -6.32
CA TYR A 200 6.12 -2.48 -6.59
C TYR A 200 5.03 -1.97 -7.55
N LEU A 201 5.14 -0.73 -8.05
CA LEU A 201 4.19 -0.20 -9.02
C LEU A 201 4.28 -0.95 -10.36
N VAL A 202 3.12 -1.40 -10.81
CA VAL A 202 2.92 -2.01 -12.14
C VAL A 202 2.18 -1.03 -13.06
N ARG A 203 1.40 -0.11 -12.51
CA ARG A 203 0.70 0.92 -13.27
C ARG A 203 0.76 2.28 -12.60
N ILE A 204 1.03 3.31 -13.41
CA ILE A 204 0.87 4.73 -13.06
C ILE A 204 0.01 5.40 -14.12
N ASP A 205 -1.07 6.04 -13.68
CA ASP A 205 -1.90 6.91 -14.51
C ASP A 205 -1.81 8.35 -14.00
N LEU A 206 -1.18 9.23 -14.78
CA LEU A 206 -1.01 10.66 -14.52
C LEU A 206 -1.67 11.50 -15.62
N SER A 207 -2.61 10.93 -16.37
CA SER A 207 -3.27 11.63 -17.47
C SER A 207 -4.10 12.83 -16.99
N TYR A 208 -4.37 13.81 -17.87
CA TYR A 208 -5.17 14.99 -17.54
C TYR A 208 -4.64 15.74 -16.30
N ASN A 209 -3.35 16.06 -16.31
CA ASN A 209 -2.67 16.85 -15.29
C ASN A 209 -1.99 18.07 -15.93
N LYS A 210 -1.08 18.73 -15.21
CA LYS A 210 -0.36 19.95 -15.65
C LYS A 210 1.15 19.75 -15.71
N LEU A 211 1.62 18.51 -15.88
CA LEU A 211 3.04 18.16 -15.94
C LEU A 211 3.71 18.85 -17.14
N ARG A 212 4.89 19.43 -16.93
CA ARG A 212 5.64 20.17 -17.97
C ARG A 212 6.89 19.47 -18.49
N SER A 213 7.44 18.54 -17.71
CA SER A 213 8.64 17.80 -18.07
C SER A 213 8.64 16.43 -17.38
N ILE A 214 9.46 15.52 -17.91
CA ILE A 214 9.78 14.25 -17.26
C ILE A 214 11.25 14.33 -16.81
N PRO A 215 11.52 14.39 -15.49
CA PRO A 215 12.89 14.51 -14.99
C PRO A 215 13.75 13.30 -15.37
N ASP A 216 15.07 13.50 -15.36
CA ASP A 216 16.03 12.42 -15.61
C ASP A 216 15.92 11.32 -14.54
N ARG A 217 15.95 10.05 -14.97
CA ARG A 217 15.97 8.85 -14.10
C ARG A 217 14.84 8.75 -13.07
N ILE A 218 13.76 9.51 -13.24
CA ILE A 218 12.67 9.61 -12.26
C ILE A 218 11.98 8.25 -12.00
N PHE A 219 12.02 7.35 -12.97
CA PHE A 219 11.44 6.00 -12.88
C PHE A 219 12.49 4.88 -12.83
N GLU A 220 13.79 5.17 -12.63
CA GLU A 220 14.89 4.20 -12.78
C GLU A 220 14.71 2.92 -11.96
N ASN A 221 14.10 3.03 -10.78
CA ASN A 221 13.89 1.91 -9.86
C ASN A 221 12.54 1.19 -10.04
N LEU A 222 11.64 1.69 -10.89
CA LEU A 222 10.31 1.12 -11.12
C LEU A 222 10.36 -0.05 -12.10
N THR A 223 11.21 -1.03 -11.80
CA THR A 223 11.53 -2.15 -12.70
C THR A 223 10.35 -3.07 -13.00
N ARG A 224 9.27 -3.00 -12.22
CA ARG A 224 8.02 -3.77 -12.42
C ARG A 224 6.95 -3.01 -13.21
N LEU A 225 7.19 -1.74 -13.56
CA LEU A 225 6.19 -0.91 -14.20
C LEU A 225 5.88 -1.45 -15.61
N GLU A 226 4.62 -1.77 -15.84
CA GLU A 226 4.11 -2.28 -17.13
C GLU A 226 3.33 -1.22 -17.89
N THR A 227 2.68 -0.29 -17.19
CA THR A 227 1.87 0.78 -17.81
C THR A 227 2.17 2.15 -17.22
N LEU A 228 2.53 3.10 -18.09
CA LEU A 228 2.74 4.50 -17.76
C LEU A 228 1.89 5.38 -18.69
N ILE A 229 0.91 6.07 -18.13
CA ILE A 229 0.03 6.99 -18.87
C ILE A 229 0.30 8.42 -18.42
N LEU A 230 0.74 9.25 -19.36
CA LEU A 230 1.06 10.67 -19.20
C LEU A 230 0.29 11.55 -20.20
N SER A 231 -0.77 11.01 -20.81
CA SER A 231 -1.57 11.71 -21.83
C SER A 231 -2.19 13.00 -21.32
N TYR A 232 -2.45 13.96 -22.21
CA TYR A 232 -3.17 15.20 -21.89
C TYR A 232 -2.54 15.94 -20.71
N ASN A 233 -1.23 16.16 -20.81
CA ASN A 233 -0.46 17.01 -19.92
C ASN A 233 0.10 18.20 -20.73
N LYS A 234 1.14 18.88 -20.24
CA LYS A 234 1.84 19.99 -20.91
C LYS A 234 3.32 19.69 -21.10
N ILE A 235 3.67 18.41 -21.27
CA ILE A 235 5.06 17.97 -21.29
C ILE A 235 5.73 18.54 -22.53
N GLN A 236 6.81 19.31 -22.34
CA GLN A 236 7.63 19.89 -23.40
C GLN A 236 9.00 19.23 -23.48
N CYS A 237 9.57 18.88 -22.32
CA CYS A 237 10.93 18.35 -22.21
C CYS A 237 10.94 16.91 -21.68
N ILE A 238 11.66 16.03 -22.37
CA ILE A 238 12.00 14.67 -21.95
C ILE A 238 13.51 14.55 -21.95
N GLU A 239 14.09 14.13 -20.83
CA GLU A 239 15.53 13.91 -20.68
C GLU A 239 15.94 12.53 -21.25
N THR A 240 17.20 12.40 -21.64
CA THR A 240 17.70 11.17 -22.29
C THR A 240 17.50 9.91 -21.44
N ALA A 241 17.59 9.99 -20.11
CA ALA A 241 17.37 8.84 -19.22
C ALA A 241 16.06 8.94 -18.41
N SER A 242 15.06 9.71 -18.87
CA SER A 242 13.73 9.78 -18.24
C SER A 242 13.05 8.42 -18.06
N PHE A 243 13.20 7.50 -19.02
CA PHE A 243 12.57 6.16 -19.00
C PHE A 243 13.56 5.02 -18.72
N LYS A 244 14.77 5.36 -18.24
CA LYS A 244 15.78 4.36 -17.90
C LYS A 244 15.23 3.37 -16.86
N GLY A 245 15.63 2.11 -16.94
CA GLY A 245 15.25 1.04 -16.00
C GLY A 245 13.88 0.40 -16.25
N LEU A 246 13.04 0.97 -17.12
CA LEU A 246 11.66 0.52 -17.40
C LEU A 246 11.60 -0.69 -18.36
N LYS A 247 12.33 -1.76 -18.03
CA LYS A 247 12.50 -2.95 -18.89
C LYS A 247 11.22 -3.75 -19.12
N ASN A 248 10.28 -3.68 -18.18
CA ASN A 248 9.00 -4.39 -18.25
C ASN A 248 7.85 -3.51 -18.77
N LEU A 249 8.12 -2.26 -19.18
CA LEU A 249 7.08 -1.35 -19.64
C LEU A 249 6.50 -1.82 -20.97
N ARG A 250 5.19 -2.06 -21.00
CA ARG A 250 4.43 -2.53 -22.16
C ARG A 250 3.66 -1.42 -22.84
N ILE A 251 3.16 -0.47 -22.06
CA ILE A 251 2.30 0.63 -22.52
C ILE A 251 2.88 1.96 -22.04
N LEU A 252 3.23 2.83 -22.97
CA LEU A 252 3.63 4.22 -22.73
C LEU A 252 2.70 5.15 -23.51
N SER A 253 2.01 6.05 -22.82
CA SER A 253 1.20 7.07 -23.50
C SER A 253 1.67 8.47 -23.17
N LEU A 254 2.08 9.21 -24.20
CA LEU A 254 2.46 10.62 -24.17
C LEU A 254 1.52 11.47 -25.06
N HIS A 255 0.39 10.90 -25.50
CA HIS A 255 -0.56 11.53 -26.39
C HIS A 255 -1.08 12.88 -25.85
N GLY A 256 -1.23 13.88 -26.72
CA GLY A 256 -1.80 15.18 -26.34
C GLY A 256 -0.94 15.95 -25.35
N ASN A 257 0.37 16.07 -25.63
CA ASN A 257 1.31 16.90 -24.89
C ASN A 257 1.90 18.00 -25.80
N GLU A 258 2.94 18.70 -25.35
CA GLU A 258 3.61 19.78 -26.08
C GLU A 258 5.04 19.38 -26.49
N ILE A 259 5.27 18.08 -26.72
CA ILE A 259 6.60 17.53 -27.01
C ILE A 259 7.00 17.90 -28.43
N SER A 260 8.13 18.59 -28.59
CA SER A 260 8.70 18.92 -29.89
C SER A 260 9.81 17.95 -30.33
N THR A 261 10.52 17.33 -29.40
CA THR A 261 11.57 16.36 -29.69
C THR A 261 11.71 15.34 -28.57
N ILE A 262 12.28 14.18 -28.89
CA ILE A 262 12.65 13.14 -27.93
C ILE A 262 14.12 12.79 -28.20
N PRO A 263 15.02 12.91 -27.21
CA PRO A 263 16.43 12.60 -27.41
C PRO A 263 16.67 11.16 -27.87
N GLU A 264 17.67 10.97 -28.72
CA GLU A 264 18.10 9.63 -29.12
C GLU A 264 18.52 8.82 -27.89
N GLY A 265 18.05 7.57 -27.84
CA GLY A 265 18.32 6.66 -26.75
C GLY A 265 17.33 6.72 -25.58
N SER A 266 16.37 7.67 -25.57
CA SER A 266 15.35 7.76 -24.53
C SER A 266 14.51 6.48 -24.35
N PHE A 267 14.41 5.63 -25.39
CA PHE A 267 13.64 4.38 -25.37
C PHE A 267 14.51 3.11 -25.33
N ASN A 268 15.83 3.21 -25.12
CA ASN A 268 16.75 2.07 -25.18
C ASN A 268 16.41 0.92 -24.20
N ASP A 269 15.91 1.26 -23.01
CA ASP A 269 15.56 0.28 -21.98
C ASP A 269 14.14 -0.29 -22.15
N LEU A 270 13.31 0.26 -23.06
CA LEU A 270 11.90 -0.12 -23.25
C LEU A 270 11.72 -1.39 -24.10
N GLN A 271 12.40 -2.47 -23.69
CA GLN A 271 12.50 -3.71 -24.48
C GLN A 271 11.19 -4.50 -24.56
N ALA A 272 10.30 -4.34 -23.58
CA ALA A 272 8.99 -5.01 -23.54
C ALA A 272 7.85 -4.16 -24.13
N LEU A 273 8.16 -3.00 -24.73
CA LEU A 273 7.14 -2.06 -25.16
C LEU A 273 6.35 -2.60 -26.35
N SER A 274 5.03 -2.58 -26.20
CA SER A 274 4.08 -3.09 -27.19
C SER A 274 3.12 -2.02 -27.68
N HIS A 275 2.96 -0.92 -26.93
CA HIS A 275 2.05 0.18 -27.22
C HIS A 275 2.70 1.51 -26.81
N VAL A 276 2.81 2.44 -27.75
CA VAL A 276 3.32 3.80 -27.60
C VAL A 276 2.33 4.76 -28.27
N ALA A 277 1.89 5.78 -27.56
CA ALA A 277 1.00 6.80 -28.12
C ALA A 277 1.69 8.16 -28.05
N LEU A 278 2.04 8.71 -29.22
CA LEU A 278 2.73 10.00 -29.37
C LEU A 278 1.88 11.06 -30.09
N GLY A 279 0.71 10.70 -30.61
CA GLY A 279 -0.15 11.61 -31.36
C GLY A 279 -0.53 12.87 -30.58
N GLY A 280 -0.90 13.94 -31.29
CA GLY A 280 -1.27 15.21 -30.65
C GLY A 280 -0.11 15.93 -29.95
N ASN A 281 1.13 15.71 -30.41
CA ASN A 281 2.32 16.45 -30.00
C ASN A 281 2.88 17.25 -31.20
N PRO A 282 3.40 18.47 -31.00
CA PRO A 282 4.00 19.29 -32.04
C PRO A 282 5.44 18.83 -32.39
N LEU A 283 5.60 17.56 -32.75
CA LEU A 283 6.90 16.95 -33.04
C LEU A 283 7.59 17.65 -34.23
N TYR A 284 8.77 18.20 -33.97
CA TYR A 284 9.62 18.83 -34.96
C TYR A 284 10.47 17.77 -35.65
N CYS A 285 10.09 17.43 -36.89
CA CYS A 285 10.72 16.37 -37.67
C CYS A 285 12.01 16.86 -38.34
N ASP A 286 13.12 16.80 -37.61
CA ASP A 286 14.48 17.04 -38.11
C ASP A 286 15.37 15.78 -38.00
N CYS A 287 16.67 15.93 -38.28
CA CYS A 287 17.62 14.82 -38.16
C CYS A 287 17.80 14.33 -36.71
N ASN A 288 17.56 15.19 -35.70
CA ASN A 288 17.67 14.80 -34.30
C ASN A 288 16.53 13.86 -33.89
N LEU A 289 15.35 14.00 -34.51
CA LEU A 289 14.21 13.09 -34.31
C LEU A 289 14.20 11.89 -35.28
N GLY A 290 15.17 11.80 -36.19
CA GLY A 290 15.22 10.76 -37.23
C GLY A 290 15.26 9.33 -36.70
N TRP A 291 15.89 9.13 -35.53
CA TRP A 291 15.92 7.83 -34.84
C TRP A 291 14.50 7.36 -34.49
N LEU A 292 13.61 8.26 -34.05
CA LEU A 292 12.27 7.92 -33.59
C LEU A 292 11.39 7.43 -34.74
N SER A 293 11.50 8.07 -35.92
CA SER A 293 10.83 7.61 -37.14
C SER A 293 11.28 6.20 -37.54
N SER A 294 12.57 5.92 -37.41
CA SER A 294 13.13 4.59 -37.71
C SER A 294 12.67 3.56 -36.67
N TRP A 295 12.67 3.95 -35.40
CA TRP A 295 12.30 3.11 -34.26
C TRP A 295 10.81 2.71 -34.29
N ILE A 296 9.90 3.63 -34.61
CA ILE A 296 8.46 3.34 -34.75
C ILE A 296 8.20 2.31 -35.87
N LYS A 297 8.98 2.36 -36.96
CA LYS A 297 8.81 1.45 -38.10
C LYS A 297 9.29 0.02 -37.85
N THR A 298 10.13 -0.19 -36.83
CA THR A 298 10.84 -1.47 -36.67
C THR A 298 10.01 -2.58 -36.06
N ASP A 299 9.00 -2.35 -35.20
CA ASP A 299 8.18 -3.49 -34.70
C ASP A 299 6.80 -3.21 -34.05
N TYR A 300 6.37 -2.01 -33.64
CA TYR A 300 5.04 -1.85 -33.00
C TYR A 300 4.43 -0.44 -33.10
N VAL A 301 3.08 -0.42 -33.06
CA VAL A 301 2.10 0.63 -32.63
C VAL A 301 1.59 1.69 -33.62
N GLU A 302 0.47 1.35 -34.29
CA GLU A 302 -0.82 2.07 -34.17
C GLU A 302 -1.95 1.08 -34.54
N PRO A 303 -3.05 1.03 -33.77
CA PRO A 303 -4.33 1.19 -34.43
C PRO A 303 -5.20 2.18 -33.67
N GLY A 304 -5.41 3.36 -34.26
CA GLY A 304 -6.31 4.36 -33.72
C GLY A 304 -6.38 5.61 -34.60
N ASN A 305 -6.98 5.45 -35.79
CA ASN A 305 -7.78 6.54 -36.37
C ASN A 305 -9.09 6.66 -35.60
#